data_AF-A0A962YNJ8-F1
#
_entry.id   AF-A0A962YNJ8-F1
#
_cell.length_a   1.000
_cell.length_b   1.000
_cell.length_c   1.000
_cell.angle_alpha   90.00
_cell.angle_beta   90.00
_cell.angle_gamma   90.00
#
_symmetry.space_group_name_H-M   'P 1'
#
loop_
_entity.id
_entity.type
_entity.pdbx_description
1 polymer ?
#
loop_
_entity_poly.entity_id
_entity_poly.type
_entity_poly.pdbx_seq_one_letter_code
_entity_poly.pdbx_strand_id
1 'polypeptide(L)'
;EEFHALRPGMSFSPDSRRLAFPAKSGARDAIYVLDIQSGKTDKFELKLDGAYTASWSPDGERIAFIGNLRENSGIYLLDLSDGSLEALTDDIFSDDHPSWSPDGRQIAFASAREDYLDERLVPPDFRMSQFDYENRDIYVIDVETGMIQRITSTPGKEDHPIFTPDGTSLAFVSDRNGISNIYLHHLESGIEYPLTDIISGIYQINW
;
A
#
# COMPACT_ATOMS: atom_id res chain seq x y z
N GLU A 1 13.20 -13.87 -13.10
CA GLU A 1 13.79 -12.80 -12.27
C GLU A 1 13.43 -11.47 -12.90
N GLU A 2 12.39 -10.81 -12.40
CA GLU A 2 12.17 -9.41 -12.75
C GLU A 2 13.06 -8.54 -11.85
N PHE A 3 13.83 -7.68 -12.50
CA PHE A 3 14.78 -6.78 -11.87
C PHE A 3 13.99 -5.60 -11.27
N HIS A 4 13.54 -5.71 -10.02
CA HIS A 4 12.83 -4.65 -9.28
C HIS A 4 13.76 -3.49 -8.83
N ALA A 5 14.61 -2.98 -9.72
CA ALA A 5 15.65 -2.01 -9.38
C ALA A 5 15.23 -0.52 -9.43
N LEU A 6 13.94 -0.20 -9.63
CA LEU A 6 13.47 1.19 -9.73
C LEU A 6 12.13 1.45 -9.01
N ARG A 7 11.89 0.83 -7.85
CA ARG A 7 10.85 1.31 -6.92
C ARG A 7 11.54 2.14 -5.84
N PRO A 8 11.46 3.48 -5.83
CA PRO A 8 11.88 4.22 -4.65
C PRO A 8 10.86 3.90 -3.55
N GLY A 9 11.07 2.83 -2.78
CA GLY A 9 10.33 2.56 -1.53
C GLY A 9 10.64 3.57 -0.43
N MET A 10 11.06 4.78 -0.82
CA MET A 10 11.51 5.83 0.06
C MET A 10 10.35 6.79 0.30
N SER A 11 10.11 7.14 1.56
CA SER A 11 9.03 8.05 1.94
C SER A 11 9.51 9.06 2.97
N PHE A 12 9.14 10.32 2.78
CA PHE A 12 9.47 11.39 3.72
C PHE A 12 8.48 11.38 4.89
N SER A 13 8.97 11.69 6.09
CA SER A 13 8.08 11.96 7.23
C SER A 13 7.21 13.19 6.93
N PRO A 14 6.03 13.31 7.57
CA PRO A 14 5.10 14.43 7.34
C PRO A 14 5.74 15.82 7.54
N ASP A 15 6.70 15.93 8.44
CA ASP A 15 7.46 17.16 8.72
C ASP A 15 8.69 17.37 7.81
N SER A 16 8.91 16.47 6.84
CA SER A 16 10.04 16.47 5.89
C SER A 16 11.43 16.44 6.54
N ARG A 17 11.54 15.97 7.80
CA ARG A 17 12.83 15.86 8.51
C ARG A 17 13.48 14.49 8.41
N ARG A 18 12.68 13.45 8.17
CA ARG A 18 13.15 12.06 8.10
C ARG A 18 12.81 11.44 6.76
N LEU A 19 13.63 10.48 6.35
CA LEU A 19 13.42 9.66 5.16
C LEU A 19 13.42 8.19 5.60
N ALA A 20 12.34 7.47 5.35
CA ALA A 20 12.26 6.02 5.53
C ALA A 20 12.54 5.32 4.21
N PHE A 21 13.28 4.21 4.24
CA PHE A 21 13.47 3.35 3.07
C PHE A 21 13.79 1.90 3.47
N PRO A 22 13.25 0.90 2.76
CA PRO A 22 13.66 -0.48 2.92
C PRO A 22 15.04 -0.70 2.29
N ALA A 23 15.90 -1.45 2.96
CA ALA A 23 17.15 -1.93 2.38
C ALA A 23 17.56 -3.28 2.96
N LYS A 24 18.29 -4.06 2.14
CA LYS A 24 18.82 -5.36 2.56
C LYS A 24 19.87 -5.19 3.66
N SER A 25 19.64 -5.86 4.79
CA SER A 25 20.52 -5.85 5.97
C SER A 25 21.01 -7.27 6.29
N GLY A 26 22.07 -7.70 5.60
CA GLY A 26 22.60 -9.06 5.78
C GLY A 26 21.65 -10.11 5.17
N ALA A 27 21.15 -11.02 6.00
CA ALA A 27 20.25 -12.10 5.56
C ALA A 27 18.76 -11.69 5.49
N ARG A 28 18.40 -10.51 6.00
CA ARG A 28 17.01 -10.02 6.08
C ARG A 28 16.92 -8.56 5.68
N ASP A 29 15.73 -8.11 5.32
CA ASP A 29 15.47 -6.71 5.05
C ASP A 29 15.26 -5.91 6.35
N ALA A 30 15.52 -4.61 6.28
CA ALA A 30 15.32 -3.66 7.37
C ALA A 30 14.70 -2.38 6.82
N ILE A 31 13.91 -1.68 7.66
CA ILE A 31 13.56 -0.29 7.40
C ILE A 31 14.62 0.59 8.05
N TYR A 32 15.17 1.51 7.26
CA TYR A 32 16.08 2.55 7.72
C TYR A 32 15.31 3.87 7.79
N VAL A 33 15.53 4.63 8.86
CA VAL A 33 14.99 5.98 9.04
C VAL A 33 16.16 6.94 9.21
N LEU A 34 16.38 7.77 8.20
CA LEU A 34 17.44 8.76 8.15
C LEU A 34 16.91 10.13 8.59
N ASP A 35 17.53 10.73 9.60
CA ASP A 35 17.38 12.16 9.89
C ASP A 35 18.20 12.97 8.89
N ILE A 36 17.54 13.83 8.13
CA ILE A 36 18.13 14.52 6.98
C ILE A 36 19.18 15.55 7.41
N GLN A 37 19.00 16.18 8.57
CA GLN A 37 19.88 17.26 9.01
C GLN A 37 21.16 16.74 9.66
N SER A 38 21.04 15.75 10.53
CA SER A 38 22.15 15.18 11.30
C SER A 38 22.85 14.02 10.58
N GLY A 39 22.16 13.37 9.63
CA GLY A 39 22.61 12.13 9.02
C GLY A 39 22.49 10.91 9.94
N LYS A 40 21.94 11.06 11.15
CA LYS A 40 21.69 9.94 12.06
C LYS A 40 20.70 8.98 11.40
N THR A 41 21.03 7.69 11.41
CA THR A 41 20.17 6.65 10.85
C THR A 41 19.77 5.67 11.94
N ASP A 42 18.46 5.51 12.14
CA ASP A 42 17.88 4.46 12.95
C ASP A 42 17.53 3.26 12.05
N LYS A 43 17.70 2.04 12.59
CA LYS A 43 17.53 0.79 11.86
C LYS A 43 16.52 -0.09 12.59
N PHE A 44 15.51 -0.54 11.86
CA PHE A 44 14.47 -1.45 12.33
C PHE A 44 14.59 -2.78 11.60
N GLU A 45 15.07 -3.81 12.30
CA GLU A 45 15.24 -5.14 11.73
C GLU A 45 13.90 -5.85 11.57
N LEU A 46 13.62 -6.33 10.36
CA LEU A 46 12.41 -7.06 10.06
C LEU A 46 12.65 -8.56 10.17
N LYS A 47 11.66 -9.30 10.66
CA LYS A 47 11.65 -10.77 10.63
C LYS A 47 10.88 -11.28 9.41
N LEU A 48 11.08 -10.60 8.27
CA LEU A 48 10.39 -10.81 7.00
C LEU A 48 11.41 -11.20 5.91
N ASP A 49 10.92 -11.86 4.87
CA ASP A 49 11.73 -12.31 3.73
C ASP A 49 12.02 -11.16 2.75
N GLY A 50 11.19 -10.10 2.78
CA GLY A 50 11.41 -8.86 2.04
C GLY A 50 10.54 -7.71 2.55
N ALA A 51 10.94 -6.48 2.24
CA ALA A 51 10.13 -5.28 2.52
C ALA A 51 10.21 -4.22 1.41
N TYR A 52 9.08 -3.62 1.07
CA TYR A 52 8.93 -2.70 -0.06
C TYR A 52 7.94 -1.56 0.27
N THR A 53 8.00 -0.48 -0.50
CA THR A 53 6.99 0.60 -0.53
C THR A 53 6.58 1.12 0.86
N ALA A 54 7.46 1.89 1.50
CA ALA A 54 7.17 2.51 2.80
C ALA A 54 6.23 3.72 2.66
N SER A 55 5.34 3.91 3.63
CA SER A 55 4.36 4.99 3.71
C SER A 55 4.22 5.46 5.16
N TRP A 56 4.54 6.72 5.43
CA TRP A 56 4.47 7.27 6.79
C TRP A 56 3.04 7.56 7.21
N SER A 57 2.74 7.27 8.48
CA SER A 57 1.52 7.78 9.11
C SER A 57 1.57 9.32 9.21
N PRO A 58 0.42 10.01 9.21
CA PRO A 58 0.36 11.48 9.27
C PRO A 58 0.96 12.08 10.56
N ASP A 59 0.95 11.31 11.65
CA ASP A 59 1.60 11.69 12.92
C ASP A 59 3.12 11.50 12.90
N GLY A 60 3.67 10.75 11.93
CA GLY A 60 5.09 10.44 11.83
C GLY A 60 5.58 9.42 12.88
N GLU A 61 4.69 8.65 13.51
CA GLU A 61 5.04 7.67 14.53
C GLU A 61 5.09 6.23 13.98
N ARG A 62 4.40 5.97 12.87
CA ARG A 62 4.28 4.65 12.25
C ARG A 62 4.66 4.67 10.77
N ILE A 63 5.04 3.50 10.27
CA ILE A 63 5.29 3.27 8.84
C ILE A 63 4.48 2.06 8.42
N ALA A 64 3.61 2.25 7.42
CA ALA A 64 3.01 1.16 6.68
C ALA A 64 3.94 0.75 5.54
N PHE A 65 4.10 -0.54 5.31
CA PHE A 65 4.94 -1.04 4.22
C PHE A 65 4.45 -2.40 3.75
N ILE A 66 4.91 -2.80 2.56
CA ILE A 66 4.67 -4.14 2.04
C ILE A 66 5.73 -5.08 2.59
N GLY A 67 5.30 -6.10 3.31
CA GLY A 67 6.15 -7.15 3.86
C GLY A 67 5.87 -8.49 3.19
N ASN A 68 6.93 -9.23 2.86
CA ASN A 68 6.81 -10.59 2.37
C ASN A 68 7.10 -11.55 3.51
N LEU A 69 6.14 -12.43 3.78
CA LEU A 69 6.33 -13.58 4.67
C LEU A 69 5.84 -14.82 3.90
N ARG A 70 6.75 -15.75 3.58
CA ARG A 70 6.46 -16.88 2.68
C ARG A 70 6.19 -16.41 1.25
N GLU A 71 5.10 -16.87 0.62
CA GLU A 71 4.81 -16.72 -0.81
C GLU A 71 3.99 -15.46 -1.16
N ASN A 72 3.43 -14.75 -0.17
CA ASN A 72 2.54 -13.61 -0.40
C ASN A 72 3.04 -12.32 0.26
N SER A 73 2.61 -11.19 -0.27
CA SER A 73 2.90 -9.86 0.28
C SER A 73 1.70 -9.31 1.05
N GLY A 74 1.93 -8.86 2.27
CA GLY A 74 0.91 -8.23 3.13
C GLY A 74 1.30 -6.81 3.52
N ILE A 75 0.38 -6.10 4.16
CA ILE A 75 0.60 -4.76 4.71
C ILE A 75 1.01 -4.92 6.17
N TYR A 76 2.16 -4.34 6.50
CA TYR A 76 2.71 -4.34 7.85
C TYR A 76 2.82 -2.93 8.39
N LEU A 77 2.62 -2.78 9.69
CA LEU A 77 2.89 -1.57 10.45
C LEU A 77 4.15 -1.74 11.29
N LEU A 78 5.03 -0.74 11.20
CA LEU A 78 6.16 -0.54 12.09
C LEU A 78 5.89 0.64 13.01
N ASP A 79 5.92 0.42 14.32
CA ASP A 79 5.94 1.48 15.32
C ASP A 79 7.39 1.94 15.56
N LEU A 80 7.64 3.24 15.40
CA LEU A 80 9.00 3.78 15.50
C LEU A 80 9.48 4.01 16.93
N SER A 81 8.58 3.98 17.91
CA SER A 81 8.91 4.23 19.32
C SER A 81 9.60 3.02 19.96
N ASP A 82 9.17 1.80 19.62
CA ASP A 82 9.68 0.55 20.17
C ASP A 82 10.14 -0.46 19.12
N GLY A 83 9.89 -0.20 17.84
CA GLY A 83 10.25 -1.09 16.73
C GLY A 83 9.31 -2.30 16.59
N SER A 84 8.14 -2.27 17.21
CA SER A 84 7.15 -3.35 17.10
C SER A 84 6.59 -3.43 15.67
N LEU A 85 6.26 -4.66 15.27
CA LEU A 85 5.73 -4.99 13.95
C LEU A 85 4.37 -5.67 14.10
N GLU A 86 3.39 -5.18 13.35
CA GLU A 86 2.05 -5.73 13.26
C GLU A 86 1.73 -6.03 11.79
N ALA A 87 1.17 -7.21 11.51
CA ALA A 87 0.63 -7.52 10.19
C ALA A 87 -0.85 -7.08 10.17
N LEU A 88 -1.19 -6.13 9.30
CA LEU A 88 -2.58 -5.74 9.07
C LEU A 88 -3.27 -6.67 8.08
N THR A 89 -2.52 -7.19 7.12
CA THR A 89 -2.96 -8.27 6.23
C THR A 89 -1.90 -9.37 6.22
N ASP A 90 -2.35 -10.60 6.45
CA ASP A 90 -1.54 -11.83 6.43
C ASP A 90 -2.40 -12.99 5.92
N ASP A 91 -2.91 -12.82 4.70
CA ASP A 91 -3.79 -13.79 4.05
C ASP A 91 -3.19 -14.29 2.72
N ILE A 92 -3.98 -15.05 1.96
CA ILE A 92 -3.50 -15.65 0.71
C ILE A 92 -3.36 -14.65 -0.44
N PHE A 93 -3.90 -13.44 -0.32
CA PHE A 93 -3.87 -12.41 -1.37
C PHE A 93 -2.65 -11.50 -1.20
N SER A 94 -2.11 -11.04 -2.32
CA SER A 94 -1.02 -10.08 -2.31
C SER A 94 -1.54 -8.65 -2.33
N ASP A 95 -1.05 -7.84 -1.41
CA ASP A 95 -1.36 -6.41 -1.32
C ASP A 95 -0.16 -5.57 -1.75
N ASP A 96 -0.42 -4.40 -2.33
CA ASP A 96 0.62 -3.44 -2.73
C ASP A 96 0.14 -1.99 -2.56
N HIS A 97 1.08 -1.05 -2.61
CA HIS A 97 0.87 0.40 -2.61
C HIS A 97 0.06 0.94 -1.41
N PRO A 98 0.52 0.72 -0.16
CA PRO A 98 -0.18 1.23 1.02
C PRO A 98 -0.08 2.76 1.10
N SER A 99 -1.20 3.43 1.33
CA SER A 99 -1.28 4.88 1.55
C SER A 99 -2.14 5.20 2.77
N TRP A 100 -1.59 5.94 3.72
CA TRP A 100 -2.35 6.41 4.88
C TRP A 100 -3.44 7.43 4.51
N SER A 101 -4.55 7.36 5.22
CA SER A 101 -5.53 8.44 5.27
C SER A 101 -4.96 9.65 6.04
N PRO A 102 -5.37 10.89 5.73
CA PRO A 102 -4.84 12.08 6.39
C PRO A 102 -5.12 12.13 7.91
N ASP A 103 -6.16 11.45 8.36
CA ASP A 103 -6.53 11.32 9.77
C ASP A 103 -5.80 10.17 10.51
N GLY A 104 -5.00 9.37 9.80
CA GLY A 104 -4.19 8.29 10.37
C GLY A 104 -5.00 7.07 10.84
N ARG A 105 -6.26 6.94 10.42
CA ARG A 105 -7.15 5.84 10.84
C ARG A 105 -7.20 4.69 9.86
N GLN A 106 -6.88 4.96 8.59
CA GLN A 106 -7.09 4.04 7.50
C GLN A 106 -5.86 3.95 6.61
N ILE A 107 -5.72 2.82 5.92
CA ILE A 107 -4.73 2.63 4.86
C ILE A 107 -5.47 2.16 3.61
N ALA A 108 -5.30 2.89 2.51
CA ALA A 108 -5.72 2.44 1.19
C ALA A 108 -4.63 1.57 0.57
N PHE A 109 -5.03 0.56 -0.21
CA PHE A 109 -4.12 -0.36 -0.87
C PHE A 109 -4.77 -0.99 -2.09
N ALA A 110 -3.95 -1.58 -2.97
CA ALA A 110 -4.41 -2.31 -4.13
C ALA A 110 -4.31 -3.82 -3.88
N SER A 111 -5.31 -4.59 -4.29
CA SER A 111 -5.34 -6.05 -4.09
C SER A 111 -6.21 -6.73 -5.15
N ALA A 112 -5.98 -8.01 -5.40
CA ALA A 112 -6.85 -8.81 -6.26
C ALA A 112 -7.93 -9.56 -5.48
N ARG A 113 -8.06 -9.34 -4.16
CA ARG A 113 -8.91 -10.13 -3.24
C ARG A 113 -10.41 -10.15 -3.55
N GLU A 114 -10.90 -9.42 -4.56
CA GLU A 114 -12.32 -9.24 -4.87
C GLU A 114 -13.15 -9.01 -3.58
N ASP A 115 -14.14 -9.85 -3.31
CA ASP A 115 -15.01 -9.76 -2.12
C ASP A 115 -14.53 -10.65 -0.95
N TYR A 116 -13.34 -11.24 -1.04
CA TYR A 116 -12.68 -11.97 0.06
C TYR A 116 -12.04 -10.98 1.05
N LEU A 117 -12.89 -10.18 1.71
CA LEU A 117 -12.47 -9.12 2.64
C LEU A 117 -12.00 -9.65 4.00
N ASP A 118 -12.17 -10.94 4.24
CA ASP A 118 -11.77 -11.65 5.45
C ASP A 118 -11.38 -13.08 5.04
N GLU A 119 -10.26 -13.58 5.57
CA GLU A 119 -9.75 -14.92 5.24
C GLU A 119 -10.81 -16.02 5.46
N ARG A 120 -11.71 -15.84 6.43
CA ARG A 120 -12.80 -16.78 6.72
C ARG A 120 -13.82 -16.90 5.59
N LEU A 121 -13.86 -15.95 4.66
CA LEU A 121 -14.71 -15.97 3.48
C LEU A 121 -14.08 -16.77 2.33
N VAL A 122 -12.78 -17.10 2.42
CA VAL A 122 -12.08 -17.89 1.41
C VAL A 122 -12.50 -19.36 1.53
N PRO A 123 -13.06 -19.97 0.46
CA PRO A 123 -13.45 -21.38 0.48
C PRO A 123 -12.25 -22.31 0.71
N PRO A 124 -12.42 -23.44 1.43
CA PRO A 124 -11.32 -24.39 1.65
C PRO A 124 -10.73 -25.00 0.36
N ASP A 125 -11.53 -25.03 -0.71
CA ASP A 125 -11.14 -25.51 -2.03
C ASP A 125 -10.68 -24.39 -2.97
N PHE A 126 -10.53 -23.16 -2.47
CA PHE A 126 -9.99 -22.03 -3.23
C PHE A 126 -8.63 -22.39 -3.85
N ARG A 127 -8.43 -21.97 -5.11
CA ARG A 127 -7.21 -22.19 -5.87
C ARG A 127 -6.76 -20.88 -6.47
N MET A 128 -5.69 -20.32 -5.90
CA MET A 128 -5.06 -19.10 -6.43
C MET A 128 -4.69 -19.25 -7.91
N SER A 129 -4.30 -20.44 -8.35
CA SER A 129 -3.96 -20.72 -9.76
C SER A 129 -5.13 -20.66 -10.74
N GLN A 130 -6.38 -20.59 -10.26
CA GLN A 130 -7.60 -20.46 -11.07
C GLN A 130 -8.28 -19.10 -10.86
N PHE A 131 -7.67 -18.25 -10.05
CA PHE A 131 -8.21 -16.95 -9.67
C PHE A 131 -7.58 -15.85 -10.52
N ASP A 132 -8.37 -14.86 -10.92
CA ASP A 132 -7.84 -13.72 -11.68
C ASP A 132 -7.13 -12.77 -10.73
N TYR A 133 -5.81 -12.91 -10.64
CA TYR A 133 -4.97 -12.05 -9.81
C TYR A 133 -4.45 -10.81 -10.54
N GLU A 134 -4.72 -10.68 -11.84
CA GLU A 134 -4.31 -9.52 -12.64
C GLU A 134 -5.30 -8.37 -12.51
N ASN A 135 -6.58 -8.68 -12.33
CA ASN A 135 -7.57 -7.68 -11.98
C ASN A 135 -7.38 -7.26 -10.51
N ARG A 136 -7.15 -5.97 -10.30
CA ARG A 136 -6.91 -5.41 -8.96
C ARG A 136 -7.83 -4.24 -8.74
N ASP A 137 -8.35 -4.16 -7.53
CA ASP A 137 -9.17 -3.05 -7.06
C ASP A 137 -8.49 -2.33 -5.89
N ILE A 138 -9.06 -1.19 -5.52
CA ILE A 138 -8.68 -0.38 -4.38
C ILE A 138 -9.51 -0.76 -3.16
N TYR A 139 -8.82 -0.94 -2.06
CA TYR A 139 -9.36 -1.30 -0.76
C TYR A 139 -8.91 -0.30 0.28
N VAL A 140 -9.65 -0.24 1.38
CA VAL A 140 -9.28 0.50 2.59
C VAL A 140 -9.36 -0.45 3.78
N ILE A 141 -8.32 -0.48 4.60
CA ILE A 141 -8.30 -1.16 5.90
C ILE A 141 -8.33 -0.14 7.03
N ASP A 142 -9.21 -0.35 8.00
CA ASP A 142 -9.20 0.38 9.26
C ASP A 142 -8.10 -0.18 10.17
N VAL A 143 -7.21 0.69 10.62
CA VAL A 143 -5.97 0.31 11.32
C VAL A 143 -6.22 -0.25 12.72
N GLU A 144 -7.30 0.15 13.38
CA GLU A 144 -7.62 -0.29 14.74
C GLU A 144 -8.39 -1.62 14.73
N THR A 145 -9.31 -1.77 13.79
CA THR A 145 -10.23 -2.91 13.75
C THR A 145 -9.80 -4.01 12.78
N GLY A 146 -8.90 -3.72 11.85
CA GLY A 146 -8.51 -4.62 10.76
C GLY A 146 -9.61 -4.83 9.71
N MET A 147 -10.71 -4.08 9.77
CA MET A 147 -11.81 -4.25 8.82
C MET A 147 -11.44 -3.70 7.45
N ILE A 148 -11.57 -4.55 6.43
CA ILE A 148 -11.31 -4.20 5.03
C ILE A 148 -12.63 -3.87 4.33
N GLN A 149 -12.62 -2.79 3.56
CA GLN A 149 -13.67 -2.39 2.64
C GLN A 149 -13.12 -2.31 1.23
N ARG A 150 -13.84 -2.89 0.26
CA ARG A 150 -13.59 -2.69 -1.18
C ARG A 150 -14.19 -1.35 -1.62
N ILE A 151 -13.39 -0.51 -2.27
CA ILE A 151 -13.80 0.81 -2.75
C ILE A 151 -14.22 0.78 -4.21
N THR A 152 -13.48 0.02 -5.02
CA THR A 152 -13.72 -0.10 -6.46
C THR A 152 -14.02 -1.54 -6.84
N SER A 153 -14.80 -1.70 -7.91
CA SER A 153 -15.10 -3.00 -8.51
C SER A 153 -15.26 -2.80 -10.00
N THR A 154 -14.13 -2.68 -10.69
CA THR A 154 -14.10 -2.39 -12.13
C THR A 154 -13.32 -3.46 -12.89
N PRO A 155 -13.46 -3.54 -14.22
CA PRO A 155 -12.72 -4.52 -15.01
C PRO A 155 -11.27 -4.08 -15.33
N GLY A 156 -10.83 -2.92 -14.82
CA GLY A 156 -9.47 -2.42 -15.04
C GLY A 156 -8.56 -2.75 -13.87
N LYS A 157 -7.28 -2.87 -14.13
CA LYS A 157 -6.24 -2.99 -13.11
C LYS A 157 -6.04 -1.64 -12.43
N GLU A 158 -6.22 -1.63 -11.12
CA GLU A 158 -6.11 -0.43 -10.30
C GLU A 158 -4.96 -0.55 -9.30
N ASP A 159 -4.19 0.54 -9.19
CA ASP A 159 -3.05 0.62 -8.30
C ASP A 159 -2.74 2.05 -7.83
N HIS A 160 -1.70 2.20 -7.00
CA HIS A 160 -1.25 3.47 -6.42
C HIS A 160 -2.37 4.33 -5.81
N PRO A 161 -3.22 3.80 -4.91
CA PRO A 161 -4.24 4.62 -4.27
C PRO A 161 -3.60 5.63 -3.32
N ILE A 162 -4.09 6.87 -3.35
CA ILE A 162 -3.73 7.92 -2.40
C ILE A 162 -4.99 8.68 -1.99
N PHE A 163 -5.14 8.96 -0.69
CA PHE A 163 -6.22 9.84 -0.21
C PHE A 163 -5.95 11.27 -0.64
N THR A 164 -7.00 12.03 -0.97
CA THR A 164 -6.90 13.48 -1.08
C THR A 164 -6.52 14.08 0.28
N PRO A 165 -5.82 15.25 0.32
CA PRO A 165 -5.38 15.84 1.59
C PRO A 165 -6.53 16.18 2.56
N ASP A 166 -7.74 16.39 2.05
CA ASP A 166 -8.95 16.63 2.82
C ASP A 166 -9.65 15.33 3.30
N GLY A 167 -9.17 14.16 2.85
CA GLY A 167 -9.69 12.84 3.22
C GLY A 167 -11.04 12.50 2.59
N THR A 168 -11.56 13.27 1.64
CA THR A 168 -12.91 13.08 1.09
C THR A 168 -12.95 12.09 -0.08
N SER A 169 -11.81 11.88 -0.75
CA SER A 169 -11.71 11.10 -1.97
C SER A 169 -10.43 10.26 -2.01
N LEU A 170 -10.42 9.24 -2.85
CA LEU A 170 -9.23 8.47 -3.24
C LEU A 170 -8.89 8.75 -4.71
N ALA A 171 -7.65 9.12 -4.97
CA ALA A 171 -7.09 9.10 -6.31
C ALA A 171 -6.33 7.78 -6.51
N PHE A 172 -6.40 7.21 -7.71
CA PHE A 172 -5.72 5.95 -8.03
C PHE A 172 -5.47 5.88 -9.53
N VAL A 173 -4.56 5.01 -9.95
CA VAL A 173 -4.30 4.73 -11.35
C VAL A 173 -5.20 3.58 -11.80
N SER A 174 -5.85 3.69 -12.95
CA SER A 174 -6.65 2.62 -13.56
C SER A 174 -6.44 2.58 -15.06
N ASP A 175 -6.33 1.37 -15.61
CA ASP A 175 -6.27 1.14 -17.05
C ASP A 175 -7.62 0.73 -17.67
N ARG A 176 -8.74 0.92 -16.94
CA ARG A 176 -10.09 0.48 -17.34
C ARG A 176 -10.58 0.95 -18.72
N ASN A 177 -9.97 1.99 -19.30
CA ASN A 177 -10.26 2.48 -20.66
C ASN A 177 -9.21 2.03 -21.71
N GLY A 178 -8.30 1.13 -21.33
CA GLY A 178 -7.20 0.60 -22.13
C GLY A 178 -5.86 1.31 -21.94
N ILE A 179 -5.81 2.47 -21.25
CA ILE A 179 -4.59 3.24 -20.99
C ILE A 179 -4.61 3.76 -19.55
N SER A 180 -3.58 3.46 -18.77
CA SER A 180 -3.48 3.87 -17.36
C SER A 180 -3.67 5.39 -17.19
N ASN A 181 -4.69 5.81 -16.46
CA ASN A 181 -4.98 7.20 -16.15
C ASN A 181 -5.32 7.34 -14.67
N ILE A 182 -5.29 8.58 -14.17
CA ILE A 182 -5.70 8.86 -12.79
C ILE A 182 -7.22 8.97 -12.76
N TYR A 183 -7.84 8.26 -11.83
CA TYR A 183 -9.24 8.35 -11.48
C TYR A 183 -9.39 8.86 -10.05
N LEU A 184 -10.51 9.52 -9.78
CA LEU A 184 -10.88 9.95 -8.45
C LEU A 184 -12.19 9.28 -8.06
N HIS A 185 -12.25 8.71 -6.86
CA HIS A 185 -13.44 8.14 -6.22
C HIS A 185 -13.78 8.94 -4.96
N HIS A 186 -14.98 9.51 -4.91
CA HIS A 186 -15.46 10.25 -3.74
C HIS A 186 -16.08 9.29 -2.71
N LEU A 187 -15.49 9.20 -1.52
CA LEU A 187 -15.77 8.13 -0.53
C LEU A 187 -17.23 8.10 -0.05
N GLU A 188 -17.84 9.26 0.17
CA GLU A 188 -19.23 9.31 0.67
C GLU A 188 -20.29 9.04 -0.41
N SER A 189 -20.10 9.61 -1.61
CA SER A 189 -21.10 9.55 -2.67
C SER A 189 -20.92 8.34 -3.60
N GLY A 190 -19.74 7.72 -3.59
CA GLY A 190 -19.35 6.68 -4.54
C GLY A 190 -19.18 7.19 -5.98
N ILE A 191 -19.25 8.50 -6.20
CA ILE A 191 -19.06 9.11 -7.53
C ILE A 191 -17.59 8.96 -7.91
N GLU A 192 -17.38 8.49 -9.13
CA GLU A 192 -16.06 8.24 -9.67
C GLU A 192 -15.91 8.86 -11.07
N TYR A 193 -14.77 9.46 -11.35
CA TYR A 193 -14.50 10.10 -12.65
C TYR A 193 -13.00 10.13 -12.97
N PRO A 194 -12.62 10.13 -14.26
CA PRO A 194 -11.23 10.31 -14.66
C PRO A 194 -10.77 11.73 -14.33
N LEU A 195 -9.63 11.85 -13.64
CA LEU A 195 -8.93 13.11 -13.41
C LEU A 195 -8.05 13.47 -14.61
N THR A 196 -7.54 12.46 -15.32
CA THR A 196 -6.71 12.63 -16.52
C THR A 196 -7.24 11.80 -17.68
N ASP A 197 -6.92 12.23 -18.90
CA ASP A 197 -7.21 11.50 -20.14
C ASP A 197 -6.04 11.68 -21.12
N ILE A 198 -4.89 11.10 -20.77
CA ILE A 198 -3.67 11.21 -21.57
C ILE A 198 -3.36 9.89 -22.29
N ILE A 199 -2.87 10.02 -23.51
CA ILE A 199 -2.59 8.88 -24.40
C ILE A 199 -1.32 8.10 -24.06
N SER A 200 -0.39 8.70 -23.31
CA SER A 200 0.89 8.06 -22.95
C SER A 200 0.80 7.20 -21.69
N GLY A 201 -0.28 7.34 -20.92
CA GLY A 201 -0.46 6.70 -19.63
C GLY A 201 0.22 7.43 -18.46
N ILE A 202 -0.36 7.26 -17.27
CA ILE A 202 0.18 7.61 -15.96
C ILE A 202 0.22 6.33 -15.13
N TYR A 203 1.34 6.07 -14.46
CA TYR A 203 1.61 4.80 -13.78
C TYR A 203 1.94 4.94 -12.29
N GLN A 204 1.94 6.17 -11.76
CA GLN A 204 2.19 6.48 -10.36
C GLN A 204 1.58 7.83 -10.00
N ILE A 205 1.24 8.02 -8.74
CA ILE A 205 0.71 9.27 -8.20
C ILE A 205 1.26 9.50 -6.79
N ASN A 206 1.53 10.76 -6.47
CA ASN A 206 1.87 11.25 -5.13
C ASN A 206 1.48 12.74 -5.05
N TRP A 207 1.24 13.28 -3.84
CA TRP A 207 0.90 14.69 -3.61
C TRP A 207 2.14 15.59 -3.48
#